data_AF-G7TK19-F1
#
_entry.id   AF-G7TK19-F1
#
_cell.length_a   1.000
_cell.length_b   1.000
_cell.length_c   1.000
_cell.angle_alpha   90.00
_cell.angle_beta   90.00
_cell.angle_gamma   90.00
#
_symmetry.space_group_name_H-M   'P 1'
#
loop_
_entity.id
_entity.type
_entity.pdbx_description
1 polymer ?
#
loop_
_entity_poly.entity_id
_entity_poly.type
_entity_poly.pdbx_seq_one_letter_code
_entity_poly.pdbx_strand_id
1 'polypeptide(L)'
;MPRFDADGKVDGFHVFATDVTTRALALESIQQQANVLEAKVVERTAELQQQMRARESSEAALRQAQKMEAVGQLTGGIAHDFNTMLSGILSALDLARLRIDQGRTEGLGRFLDVASASTLRAAALTQRLLAFSRRQSLQARHLQLNDLVVSLQE
;
A
#
# COMPACT_ATOMS: atom_id res chain seq x y z
N MET A 1 9.33 -54.40 -49.11
CA MET A 1 9.95 -55.73 -48.89
C MET A 1 10.59 -56.21 -50.18
N PRO A 2 11.84 -56.73 -50.17
CA PRO A 2 12.47 -57.29 -51.37
C PRO A 2 11.72 -58.52 -51.86
N ARG A 3 11.53 -58.61 -53.18
CA ARG A 3 11.02 -59.80 -53.87
C ARG A 3 12.21 -60.59 -54.39
N PHE A 4 12.13 -61.91 -54.25
CA PHE A 4 13.18 -62.83 -54.67
C PHE A 4 12.67 -63.71 -55.80
N ASP A 5 13.54 -63.99 -56.77
CA ASP A 5 13.28 -64.95 -57.84
C ASP A 5 13.43 -66.40 -57.36
N ALA A 6 13.22 -67.35 -58.28
CA ALA A 6 13.28 -68.79 -57.99
C ALA A 6 14.68 -69.29 -57.55
N ASP A 7 15.74 -68.53 -57.86
CA ASP A 7 17.12 -68.83 -57.49
C ASP A 7 17.53 -68.13 -56.17
N GLY A 8 16.58 -67.43 -55.52
CA GLY A 8 16.80 -66.71 -54.26
C GLY A 8 17.49 -65.36 -54.42
N LYS A 9 17.60 -64.82 -55.63
CA LYS A 9 18.20 -63.50 -55.90
C LYS A 9 17.14 -62.42 -55.89
N VAL A 10 17.48 -61.22 -55.38
CA VAL A 10 16.53 -60.09 -55.34
C VAL A 10 16.22 -59.63 -56.76
N ASP A 11 14.95 -59.69 -57.14
CA ASP A 11 14.45 -59.31 -58.47
C ASP A 11 13.60 -58.04 -58.45
N GLY A 12 13.24 -57.54 -57.27
CA GLY A 12 12.45 -56.32 -57.12
C GLY A 12 12.17 -55.93 -55.68
N PHE A 13 11.40 -54.86 -55.49
CA PHE A 13 10.98 -54.38 -54.17
C PHE A 13 9.51 -53.97 -54.20
N HIS A 14 8.75 -54.43 -53.21
CA HIS A 14 7.43 -53.87 -52.92
C HIS A 14 7.62 -52.54 -52.19
N VAL A 15 7.14 -51.47 -52.83
CA VAL A 15 7.01 -50.13 -52.26
C VAL A 15 5.51 -49.85 -52.08
N PHE A 16 5.14 -49.39 -50.89
CA PHE A 16 3.82 -48.85 -50.62
C PHE A 16 3.97 -47.35 -50.42
N ALA A 17 3.26 -46.57 -51.23
CA ALA A 17 3.16 -45.14 -51.08
C ALA A 17 1.77 -44.81 -50.52
N THR A 18 1.72 -44.04 -49.45
CA THR A 18 0.48 -43.49 -48.90
C THR A 18 0.57 -41.98 -49.00
N ASP A 19 -0.48 -41.35 -49.53
CA ASP A 19 -0.55 -39.90 -49.56
C ASP A 19 -0.72 -39.37 -48.11
N VAL A 20 0.25 -38.58 -47.69
CA VAL A 20 0.28 -37.94 -46.36
C VAL A 20 0.20 -36.42 -46.46
N THR A 21 0.00 -35.86 -47.66
CA THR A 21 0.07 -34.42 -47.94
C THR A 21 -0.88 -33.63 -47.05
N THR A 22 -2.15 -34.06 -46.97
CA THR A 22 -3.16 -33.40 -46.12
C THR A 22 -2.77 -33.39 -44.65
N ARG A 23 -2.24 -34.51 -44.13
CA ARG A 23 -1.82 -34.62 -42.72
C ARG A 23 -0.58 -33.76 -42.45
N ALA A 24 0.39 -33.78 -43.34
CA ALA A 24 1.62 -33.00 -43.20
C ALA A 24 1.33 -31.49 -43.17
N LEU A 25 0.51 -31.00 -44.10
CA LEU A 25 0.08 -29.59 -44.14
C LEU A 25 -0.72 -29.19 -42.90
N ALA A 26 -1.59 -30.07 -42.39
CA ALA A 26 -2.34 -29.80 -41.16
C ALA A 26 -1.42 -29.67 -39.93
N LEU A 27 -0.42 -30.54 -39.79
CA LEU A 27 0.56 -30.48 -38.71
C LEU A 27 1.41 -29.20 -38.78
N GLU A 28 1.85 -28.82 -39.99
CA GLU A 28 2.59 -27.58 -40.20
C GLU A 28 1.75 -26.36 -39.84
N SER A 29 0.47 -26.34 -40.24
CA SER A 29 -0.45 -25.26 -39.90
C SER A 29 -0.66 -25.15 -38.39
N ILE A 30 -0.87 -26.27 -37.68
CA ILE A 30 -1.00 -26.29 -36.21
C ILE A 30 0.29 -25.78 -35.56
N GLN A 31 1.47 -26.21 -36.01
CA GLN A 31 2.74 -25.76 -35.46
C GLN A 31 2.93 -24.25 -35.67
N GLN A 32 2.58 -23.74 -36.84
CA GLN A 32 2.67 -22.32 -37.13
C GLN A 32 1.71 -21.51 -36.25
N GLN A 33 0.48 -21.99 -36.06
CA GLN A 33 -0.49 -21.37 -35.15
C GLN A 33 -0.01 -21.41 -33.70
N ALA A 34 0.57 -22.52 -33.23
CA ALA A 34 1.13 -22.65 -31.90
C ALA A 34 2.25 -21.62 -31.67
N ASN A 35 3.19 -21.50 -32.60
CA ASN A 35 4.28 -20.52 -32.52
C ASN A 35 3.75 -19.07 -32.46
N VAL A 36 2.74 -18.74 -33.27
CA VAL A 36 2.10 -17.42 -33.27
C VAL A 36 1.38 -17.16 -31.95
N LEU A 37 0.70 -18.17 -31.40
CA LEU A 37 0.01 -18.05 -30.11
C LEU A 37 1.00 -17.86 -28.97
N GLU A 38 2.11 -18.61 -28.95
CA GLU A 38 3.18 -18.46 -27.97
C GLU A 38 3.78 -17.04 -28.02
N ALA A 39 4.08 -16.53 -29.22
CA ALA A 39 4.59 -15.16 -29.37
C ALA A 39 3.60 -14.12 -28.82
N LYS A 40 2.30 -14.27 -29.12
CA LYS A 40 1.25 -13.39 -28.59
C LYS A 40 1.10 -13.51 -27.07
N VAL A 41 1.22 -14.71 -26.51
CA VAL A 41 1.15 -14.90 -25.05
C VAL A 41 2.33 -14.21 -24.37
N VAL A 42 3.54 -14.33 -24.91
CA VAL A 42 4.73 -13.64 -24.39
C VAL A 42 4.54 -12.11 -24.45
N GLU A 43 4.10 -11.59 -25.58
CA GLU A 43 3.82 -10.15 -25.76
C GLU A 43 2.77 -9.66 -24.75
N ARG A 44 1.60 -10.31 -24.69
CA ARG A 44 0.53 -9.94 -23.76
C ARG A 44 0.94 -10.06 -22.29
N THR A 45 1.73 -11.07 -21.95
CA THR A 45 2.23 -11.24 -20.57
C THR A 45 3.17 -10.10 -20.20
N ALA A 46 4.04 -9.67 -21.11
CA ALA A 46 4.93 -8.53 -20.89
C ALA A 46 4.13 -7.22 -20.73
N GLU A 47 3.13 -6.98 -21.57
CA GLU A 47 2.22 -5.83 -21.44
C GLU A 47 1.51 -5.81 -20.08
N LEU A 48 0.94 -6.94 -19.65
CA LEU A 48 0.25 -7.07 -18.37
C LEU A 48 1.20 -6.81 -17.21
N GLN A 49 2.42 -7.36 -17.24
CA GLN A 49 3.42 -7.11 -16.20
C GLN A 49 3.80 -5.63 -16.11
N GLN A 50 3.92 -4.94 -17.25
CA GLN A 50 4.20 -3.50 -17.27
C GLN A 50 3.03 -2.70 -16.68
N GLN A 51 1.78 -3.02 -17.05
CA GLN A 51 0.59 -2.39 -16.51
C GLN A 51 0.46 -2.62 -15.00
N MET A 52 0.74 -3.83 -14.51
CA MET A 52 0.73 -4.15 -13.09
C MET A 52 1.75 -3.31 -12.33
N ARG A 53 3.00 -3.24 -12.80
CA ARG A 53 4.04 -2.40 -12.17
C ARG A 53 3.66 -0.92 -12.14
N ALA A 54 3.12 -0.40 -13.24
CA ALA A 54 2.67 0.99 -13.32
C ALA A 54 1.53 1.26 -12.33
N ARG A 55 0.57 0.34 -12.24
CA ARG A 55 -0.54 0.40 -11.29
C ARG A 55 -0.05 0.35 -9.84
N GLU A 56 0.81 -0.61 -9.50
CA GLU A 56 1.38 -0.75 -8.15
C GLU A 56 2.12 0.52 -7.73
N SER A 57 2.90 1.13 -8.63
CA SER A 57 3.60 2.38 -8.36
C SER A 57 2.64 3.55 -8.11
N SER A 58 1.56 3.64 -8.89
CA SER A 58 0.51 4.66 -8.73
C SER A 58 -0.25 4.47 -7.42
N GLU A 59 -0.63 3.24 -7.09
CA GLU A 59 -1.32 2.90 -5.84
C GLU A 59 -0.42 3.16 -4.62
N ALA A 60 0.88 2.89 -4.71
CA ALA A 60 1.84 3.23 -3.66
C ALA A 60 1.96 4.76 -3.48
N ALA A 61 2.07 5.51 -4.58
CA ALA A 61 2.13 6.97 -4.54
C ALA A 61 0.85 7.58 -3.95
N LEU A 62 -0.32 7.11 -4.37
CA LEU A 62 -1.61 7.57 -3.85
C LEU A 62 -1.75 7.29 -2.36
N ARG A 63 -1.42 6.08 -1.90
CA ARG A 63 -1.42 5.75 -0.47
C ARG A 63 -0.46 6.64 0.32
N GLN A 64 0.71 6.95 -0.24
CA GLN A 64 1.66 7.85 0.41
C GLN A 64 1.13 9.29 0.47
N ALA A 65 0.52 9.78 -0.61
CA ALA A 65 -0.09 11.11 -0.66
C ALA A 65 -1.22 11.24 0.37
N GLN A 66 -2.12 10.25 0.46
CA GLN A 66 -3.19 10.22 1.46
C GLN A 66 -2.65 10.20 2.90
N LYS A 67 -1.58 9.45 3.15
CA LYS A 67 -0.89 9.49 4.44
C LYS A 67 -0.34 10.88 4.75
N MET A 68 0.31 11.52 3.78
CA MET A 68 0.87 12.86 3.95
C MET A 68 -0.23 13.91 4.15
N GLU A 69 -1.36 13.80 3.45
CA GLU A 69 -2.52 14.68 3.63
C GLU A 69 -3.13 14.51 5.02
N ALA A 70 -3.36 13.26 5.47
CA ALA A 70 -3.88 12.98 6.80
C ALA A 70 -2.93 13.48 7.91
N VAL A 71 -1.62 13.29 7.74
CA VAL A 71 -0.60 13.84 8.64
C VAL A 71 -0.61 15.37 8.61
N GLY A 72 -0.74 15.98 7.44
CA GLY A 72 -0.79 17.44 7.26
C GLY A 72 -2.00 18.06 7.95
N GLN A 73 -3.20 17.52 7.73
CA GLN A 73 -4.43 17.97 8.41
C GLN A 73 -4.33 17.80 9.92
N LEU A 74 -3.85 16.65 10.39
CA LEU A 74 -3.68 16.38 11.81
C LEU A 74 -2.66 17.33 12.44
N THR A 75 -1.52 17.55 11.78
CA THR A 75 -0.47 18.45 12.26
C THR A 75 -0.94 19.91 12.25
N GLY A 76 -1.65 20.33 11.22
CA GLY A 76 -2.19 21.69 11.11
C GLY A 76 -3.23 22.00 12.17
N GLY A 77 -4.20 21.10 12.37
CA GLY A 77 -5.23 21.27 13.41
C GLY A 77 -4.63 21.26 14.83
N ILE A 78 -3.71 20.35 15.10
CA ILE A 78 -3.03 20.26 16.39
C ILE A 78 -2.15 21.49 16.66
N ALA A 79 -1.39 21.95 15.66
CA ALA A 79 -0.58 23.15 15.78
C ALA A 79 -1.45 24.39 16.05
N HIS A 80 -2.59 24.50 15.37
CA HIS A 80 -3.55 25.57 15.60
C HIS A 80 -4.12 25.55 17.03
N ASP A 81 -4.55 24.39 17.51
CA ASP A 81 -5.09 24.23 18.87
C ASP A 81 -4.03 24.56 19.93
N PHE A 82 -2.80 24.11 19.72
CA PHE A 82 -1.69 24.40 20.63
C PHE A 82 -1.38 25.91 20.67
N ASN A 83 -1.33 26.57 19.51
CA ASN A 83 -1.13 28.02 19.42
C ASN A 83 -2.29 28.80 20.08
N THR A 84 -3.52 28.30 19.98
CA THR A 84 -4.68 28.88 20.67
C THR A 84 -4.51 28.83 22.19
N MET A 85 -4.03 27.71 22.73
CA MET A 85 -3.78 27.58 24.16
C MET A 85 -2.63 28.47 24.63
N LEU A 86 -1.52 28.54 23.87
CA LEU A 86 -0.39 29.44 24.17
C LEU A 86 -0.83 30.91 24.18
N SER A 87 -1.65 31.32 23.21
CA SER A 87 -2.18 32.68 23.14
C SER A 87 -3.08 33.00 24.33
N GLY A 88 -3.90 32.05 24.78
CA GLY A 88 -4.73 32.20 25.98
C GLY A 88 -3.91 32.34 27.26
N ILE A 89 -2.82 31.57 27.39
CA ILE A 89 -1.87 31.69 28.53
C ILE A 89 -1.24 33.08 28.53
N LEU A 90 -0.66 33.49 27.39
CA LEU A 90 0.01 34.77 27.26
C LEU A 90 -0.94 35.94 27.58
N SER A 91 -2.14 35.92 26.99
CA SER A 91 -3.14 36.97 27.22
C SER A 91 -3.57 37.08 28.69
N ALA A 92 -3.75 35.95 29.37
CA ALA A 92 -4.11 35.96 30.79
C ALA A 92 -2.97 36.52 31.66
N LEU A 93 -1.72 36.16 31.36
CA LEU A 93 -0.54 36.69 32.04
C LEU A 93 -0.36 38.20 31.80
N ASP A 94 -0.56 38.66 30.57
CA ASP A 94 -0.46 40.09 30.22
C ASP A 94 -1.52 40.92 30.96
N LEU A 95 -2.76 40.43 31.04
CA LEU A 95 -3.82 41.10 31.79
C LEU A 95 -3.57 41.12 33.30
N ALA A 96 -3.01 40.04 33.86
CA ALA A 96 -2.59 39.99 35.24
C ALA A 96 -1.46 41.00 35.53
N ARG A 97 -0.45 41.08 34.65
CA ARG A 97 0.65 42.04 34.73
C ARG A 97 0.13 43.48 34.73
N LEU A 98 -0.74 43.81 33.77
CA LEU A 98 -1.34 45.14 33.65
C LEU A 98 -2.11 45.56 34.91
N ARG A 99 -2.82 44.61 35.54
CA ARG A 99 -3.55 44.83 36.80
C ARG A 99 -2.61 45.10 37.97
N ILE A 100 -1.53 44.33 38.08
CA ILE A 100 -0.49 44.52 39.10
C ILE A 100 0.15 45.91 38.95
N ASP A 101 0.52 46.29 37.73
CA ASP A 101 1.14 47.60 37.45
C ASP A 101 0.22 48.78 37.79
N GLN A 102 -1.09 48.56 37.80
CA GLN A 102 -2.11 49.54 38.20
C GLN A 102 -2.45 49.49 39.70
N GLY A 103 -1.74 48.69 40.50
CA GLY A 103 -2.02 48.49 41.92
C GLY A 103 -3.31 47.72 42.21
N ARG A 104 -3.92 47.10 41.20
CA ARG A 104 -5.20 46.38 41.30
C ARG A 104 -4.96 44.88 41.45
N THR A 105 -4.78 44.42 42.68
CA THR A 105 -4.50 43.00 42.99
C THR A 105 -5.74 42.13 43.10
N GLU A 106 -6.91 42.76 43.27
CA GLU A 106 -8.19 42.09 43.41
C GLU A 106 -8.63 41.42 42.11
N GLY A 107 -8.99 40.13 42.23
CA GLY A 107 -9.37 39.30 41.10
C GLY A 107 -8.21 38.80 40.23
N LEU A 108 -6.94 38.92 40.65
CA LEU A 108 -5.81 38.34 39.93
C LEU A 108 -5.90 36.81 39.78
N GLY A 109 -6.46 36.14 40.79
CA GLY A 109 -6.64 34.68 40.79
C GLY A 109 -7.34 34.17 39.52
N ARG A 110 -8.36 34.88 39.03
CA ARG A 110 -9.09 34.48 37.83
C ARG A 110 -8.21 34.38 36.58
N PHE A 111 -7.20 35.25 36.46
CA PHE A 111 -6.30 35.24 35.31
C PHE A 111 -5.30 34.09 35.42
N LEU A 112 -4.82 33.81 36.64
CA LEU A 112 -3.99 32.64 36.91
C LEU A 112 -4.76 31.33 36.65
N ASP A 113 -6.05 31.28 36.98
CA ASP A 113 -6.92 30.13 36.71
C ASP A 113 -7.09 29.90 35.20
N VAL A 114 -7.31 30.97 34.42
CA VAL A 114 -7.41 30.90 32.95
C VAL A 114 -6.10 30.43 32.32
N ALA A 115 -4.96 30.94 32.78
CA ALA A 115 -3.65 30.51 32.33
C ALA A 115 -3.40 29.04 32.69
N SER A 116 -3.74 28.63 33.90
CA SER A 116 -3.59 27.24 34.38
C SER A 116 -4.45 26.28 33.58
N ALA A 117 -5.72 26.60 33.35
CA ALA A 117 -6.63 25.80 32.55
C ALA A 117 -6.13 25.62 31.10
N SER A 118 -5.57 26.69 30.50
CA SER A 118 -5.00 26.62 29.16
C SER A 118 -3.71 25.80 29.12
N THR A 119 -2.89 25.87 30.17
CA THR A 119 -1.68 25.05 30.33
C THR A 119 -2.02 23.55 30.47
N LEU A 120 -3.03 23.21 31.28
CA LEU A 120 -3.48 21.83 31.45
C LEU A 120 -4.01 21.24 30.14
N ARG A 121 -4.76 22.03 29.36
CA ARG A 121 -5.22 21.62 28.03
C ARG A 121 -4.05 21.37 27.07
N ALA A 122 -3.03 22.23 27.08
CA ALA A 122 -1.84 22.07 26.25
C ALA A 122 -1.08 20.79 26.62
N ALA A 123 -0.89 20.54 27.92
CA ALA A 123 -0.25 19.31 28.42
C ALA A 123 -1.01 18.04 28.00
N ALA A 124 -2.34 18.04 28.10
CA ALA A 124 -3.18 16.93 27.66
C ALA A 124 -3.05 16.68 26.15
N LEU A 125 -2.97 17.73 25.33
CA LEU A 125 -2.73 17.61 23.89
C LEU A 125 -1.36 17.00 23.59
N THR A 126 -0.30 17.46 24.26
CA THR A 126 1.05 16.89 24.12
C THR A 126 1.09 15.41 24.51
N GLN A 127 0.38 15.02 25.58
CA GLN A 127 0.30 13.63 26.01
C GLN A 127 -0.41 12.75 24.96
N ARG A 128 -1.50 13.24 24.36
CA ARG A 128 -2.20 12.55 23.26
C ARG A 128 -1.30 12.40 22.02
N LEU A 129 -0.54 13.43 21.66
CA LEU A 129 0.43 13.38 20.57
C LEU A 129 1.52 12.34 20.81
N LEU A 130 2.12 12.31 22.00
CA LEU A 130 3.14 11.33 22.37
C LEU A 130 2.58 9.90 22.34
N ALA A 131 1.35 9.70 22.82
CA ALA A 131 0.66 8.41 22.74
C ALA A 131 0.40 7.98 21.28
N PHE A 132 0.02 8.92 20.41
CA PHE A 132 -0.19 8.67 18.99
C PHE A 132 1.13 8.34 18.26
N SER A 133 2.19 9.12 18.49
CA SER A 133 3.53 8.88 17.94
C SER A 133 4.07 7.50 18.35
N ARG A 134 3.89 7.10 19.61
CA ARG A 134 4.28 5.75 20.09
C ARG A 134 3.50 4.62 19.41
N ARG A 135 2.25 4.83 19.02
CA ARG A 135 1.46 3.84 18.28
C ARG A 135 1.87 3.71 16.81
N GLN A 136 2.51 4.73 16.23
CA GLN A 136 3.06 4.64 14.87
C GLN A 136 4.21 3.62 14.74
N SER A 137 4.87 3.23 15.85
CA SER A 137 5.90 2.18 15.87
C SER A 137 5.36 0.77 16.16
N LEU A 138 4.03 0.56 16.18
CA LEU A 138 3.48 -0.79 16.31
C LEU A 138 3.73 -1.54 15.01
N GLN A 139 4.70 -2.45 15.05
CA GLN A 139 4.90 -3.47 14.03
C GLN A 139 3.58 -4.22 13.84
N ALA A 140 2.94 -4.05 12.68
CA ALA A 140 1.84 -4.90 12.27
C ALA A 140 2.38 -6.33 12.17
N ARG A 141 2.03 -7.18 13.14
CA ARG A 141 2.31 -8.62 13.11
C ARG A 141 1.04 -9.29 12.62
N HIS A 142 1.17 -10.29 11.74
CA HIS A 142 0.05 -11.14 11.38
C HIS A 142 -0.45 -11.83 12.65
N LEU A 143 -1.64 -11.43 13.11
CA LEU A 143 -2.36 -12.06 14.21
C LEU A 143 -3.41 -12.99 13.60
N GLN A 144 -3.37 -14.26 13.96
CA GLN A 144 -4.46 -15.20 13.74
C GLN A 144 -5.65 -14.76 14.59
N LEU A 145 -6.70 -14.27 13.93
CA LEU A 145 -7.91 -13.75 14.57
C LEU A 145 -8.58 -14.78 15.51
N ASN A 146 -8.49 -16.07 15.17
CA ASN A 146 -9.08 -17.14 15.98
C ASN A 146 -8.42 -17.24 17.36
N ASP A 147 -7.10 -17.10 17.45
CA ASP A 147 -6.37 -17.18 18.72
C ASP A 147 -6.70 -15.99 19.64
N LEU A 148 -6.95 -14.81 19.05
CA LEU A 148 -7.31 -13.61 19.79
C LEU A 148 -8.70 -13.70 20.41
N VAL A 149 -9.67 -14.27 19.69
CA VAL A 149 -11.05 -14.43 20.17
C VAL A 149 -11.10 -15.42 21.34
N VAL A 150 -10.33 -16.52 21.27
CA VAL A 150 -10.25 -17.50 22.37
C VAL A 150 -9.62 -16.89 23.62
N SER A 151 -8.61 -16.02 23.48
CA SER A 151 -7.93 -15.36 24.61
C SER A 151 -8.78 -14.29 25.34
N LEU A 152 -9.89 -13.85 24.74
CA LEU A 152 -10.81 -12.87 25.33
C LEU A 152 -12.01 -13.53 26.03
N GLN A 153 -12.10 -14.87 25.99
CA GLN A 153 -13.17 -15.65 26.61
C GLN A 153 -12.75 -16.31 27.95
N GLU A 154 -11.54 -16.01 28.45
CA GLU A 154 -11.16 -16.17 29.87
C GLU A 154 -11.25 -14.83 30.61
#